data_AF-A0A9W9DBP7-F1
#
_entry.id   AF-A0A9W9DBP7-F1
#
_cell.length_a   1.000
_cell.length_b   1.000
_cell.length_c   1.000
_cell.angle_alpha   90.00
_cell.angle_beta   90.00
_cell.angle_gamma   90.00
#
_symmetry.space_group_name_H-M   'P 1'
#
loop_
_entity.id
_entity.type
_entity.pdbx_description
1 polymer ?
#
loop_
_entity_poly.entity_id
_entity_poly.type
_entity_poly.pdbx_seq_one_letter_code
_entity_poly.pdbx_strand_id
1 'polypeptide(L)'
;MSEIQILEVEGYLYSTSYDMTASGAVADLLRDHIQDMDLLEDPEFAGKLHVHGLPSGVSCTPVQLIEQNHDDVIDSLQSGKIAYIDLHDFQEDNPTIYETVEETKKHLESTPGIELVETFAISDAWISNFSKECVSSIARDGDVDFGQPVISNFPDSIYHYILDKVEQAIRDMSPGTHRAGDTLLSEDSFSRHRNILLDLVRADAASQWQRRKEDPNIDDKYLLSTTFYQILEDNPVLQNLIKERALEREFDEAFSTRISELEKQNEADFADFWTDRVVTRVSIYSEGLATVEDEKLQDQLSELLAQYIQKDLIPDALSKAASQGLMASRRTLKNVRRLESVLSTGKPGVPSLTSSLDKFQKKQSVDAPTSSALDSSKRTMLSDMARRMQKQRKSDGPLLFLTLVVFLFAKHNAGVVYATGKFAPKLLRHLKPKLDAEQYAQLEAWKEAARSGTLSAEDRNGMKNMVEAGV
;
A
#
# COMPACT_ATOMS: atom_id res chain seq x y z
N MET A 1 53.90 35.73 -8.59
CA MET A 1 55.21 35.14 -8.86
C MET A 1 56.11 35.57 -7.71
N SER A 2 56.30 34.69 -6.74
CA SER A 2 57.15 34.91 -5.57
C SER A 2 58.61 35.01 -6.04
N GLU A 3 59.29 36.07 -5.63
CA GLU A 3 60.70 36.31 -5.92
C GLU A 3 61.51 35.32 -5.05
N ILE A 4 62.17 34.34 -5.68
CA ILE A 4 63.03 33.39 -4.99
C ILE A 4 64.30 34.14 -4.58
N GLN A 5 64.47 34.41 -3.29
CA GLN A 5 65.76 34.86 -2.76
C GLN A 5 66.66 33.63 -2.59
N ILE A 6 67.71 33.58 -3.39
CA ILE A 6 68.78 32.60 -3.22
C ILE A 6 69.86 33.26 -2.36
N LEU A 7 70.05 32.75 -1.15
CA LEU A 7 71.15 33.16 -0.28
C LEU A 7 72.32 32.21 -0.53
N GLU A 8 73.49 32.78 -0.88
CA GLU A 8 74.73 32.01 -0.97
C GLU A 8 75.55 32.30 0.29
N VAL A 9 75.74 31.27 1.12
CA VAL A 9 76.60 31.34 2.31
C VAL A 9 77.65 30.25 2.17
N GLU A 10 78.92 30.67 2.14
CA GLU A 10 80.10 29.81 2.03
C GLU A 10 80.07 28.77 0.88
N GLY A 11 79.49 29.15 -0.26
CA GLY A 11 79.48 28.32 -1.48
C GLY A 11 78.31 27.32 -1.58
N TYR A 12 77.34 27.40 -0.68
CA TYR A 12 76.09 26.64 -0.75
C TYR A 12 74.90 27.56 -1.06
N LEU A 13 74.08 27.17 -2.04
CA LEU A 13 72.91 27.92 -2.49
C LEU A 13 71.68 27.50 -1.68
N TYR A 14 71.10 28.43 -0.93
CA TYR A 14 69.88 28.23 -0.16
C TYR A 14 68.71 28.90 -0.88
N SER A 15 67.68 28.13 -1.24
CA SER A 15 66.43 28.60 -1.82
C SER A 15 65.33 28.47 -0.77
N THR A 16 64.50 29.50 -0.61
CA THR A 16 63.41 29.55 0.38
C THR A 16 62.22 28.62 0.06
N SER A 17 62.33 27.75 -0.94
CA SER A 17 61.36 26.68 -1.17
C SER A 17 62.03 25.49 -1.88
N TYR A 18 62.56 24.53 -1.12
CA TYR A 18 62.54 23.10 -1.49
C TYR A 18 62.90 22.23 -0.29
N ASP A 19 62.15 21.15 -0.14
CA ASP A 19 62.38 20.03 0.77
C ASP A 19 63.70 19.34 0.38
N MET A 20 64.78 19.58 1.11
CA MET A 20 66.04 18.87 0.87
C MET A 20 66.02 17.54 1.64
N THR A 21 65.70 16.44 0.96
CA THR A 21 66.07 15.10 1.46
C THR A 21 67.57 14.91 1.33
N ALA A 22 68.32 15.41 2.32
CA ALA A 22 69.72 15.07 2.51
C ALA A 22 69.79 13.74 3.30
N SER A 23 70.60 12.78 2.85
CA SER A 23 70.83 11.54 3.60
C SER A 23 71.33 11.88 5.01
N GLY A 24 70.79 11.20 6.04
CA GLY A 24 70.86 11.57 7.47
C GLY A 24 72.16 12.21 7.97
N ALA A 25 73.33 11.76 7.53
CA ALA A 25 74.61 12.34 7.94
C ALA A 25 74.83 13.82 7.51
N VAL A 26 74.26 14.27 6.39
CA VAL A 26 74.36 15.67 5.92
C VAL A 26 73.28 16.55 6.57
N ALA A 27 72.11 15.97 6.85
CA ALA A 27 71.06 16.65 7.60
C ALA A 27 71.49 16.87 9.06
N ASP A 28 72.16 15.89 9.68
CA ASP A 28 72.72 16.02 11.02
C ASP A 28 73.89 17.02 11.04
N LEU A 29 74.77 17.03 10.02
CA LEU A 29 75.83 18.05 9.88
C LEU A 29 75.27 19.46 9.68
N LEU A 30 74.22 19.64 8.88
CA LEU A 30 73.55 20.93 8.71
C LEU A 30 72.80 21.37 9.96
N ARG A 31 72.20 20.44 10.71
CA ARG A 31 71.56 20.71 12.00
C ARG A 31 72.59 21.17 13.03
N ASP A 32 73.70 20.44 13.14
CA ASP A 32 74.81 20.79 14.02
C ASP A 32 75.44 22.13 13.60
N HIS A 33 75.57 22.42 12.30
CA HIS A 33 76.12 23.70 11.82
C HIS A 33 75.17 24.89 12.00
N ILE A 34 73.86 24.70 11.85
CA ILE A 34 72.85 25.74 12.11
C ILE A 34 72.69 25.99 13.62
N GLN A 35 72.92 24.98 14.46
CA GLN A 35 72.96 25.12 15.91
C GLN A 35 74.29 25.70 16.43
N ASP A 36 75.42 25.37 15.78
CA ASP A 36 76.76 25.89 16.13
C ASP A 36 77.03 27.29 15.58
N MET A 37 76.37 27.68 14.48
CA MET A 37 76.35 29.08 14.05
C MET A 37 75.29 29.80 14.87
N ASP A 38 75.70 30.72 15.74
CA ASP A 38 74.88 31.72 16.46
C ASP A 38 73.96 32.59 15.53
N LEU A 39 73.69 32.17 14.29
CA LEU A 39 72.75 32.76 13.34
C LEU A 39 71.32 32.89 13.88
N LEU A 40 70.90 32.01 14.80
CA LEU A 40 69.61 32.15 15.50
C LEU A 40 69.66 33.13 16.68
N GLU A 41 70.86 33.41 17.20
CA GLU A 41 71.12 34.46 18.20
C GLU A 41 71.47 35.80 17.55
N ASP A 42 71.74 35.82 16.24
CA ASP A 42 71.95 37.04 15.47
C ASP A 42 70.69 37.92 15.58
N PRO A 43 70.80 39.14 16.12
CA PRO A 43 69.66 40.04 16.29
C PRO A 43 68.95 40.38 14.98
N GLU A 44 69.58 40.15 13.81
CA GLU A 44 68.92 40.29 12.51
C GLU A 44 67.92 39.15 12.20
N PHE A 45 68.08 37.96 12.77
CA PHE A 45 67.26 36.78 12.48
C PHE A 45 66.48 36.25 13.69
N ALA A 46 66.90 36.61 14.90
CA ALA A 46 66.20 36.30 16.14
C ALA A 46 64.73 36.76 16.08
N GLY A 47 63.81 35.81 16.23
CA GLY A 47 62.36 36.05 16.18
C GLY A 47 61.76 36.25 14.78
N LYS A 48 62.55 36.14 13.69
CA LYS A 48 62.04 36.27 12.31
C LYS A 48 61.89 34.94 11.58
N LEU A 49 62.54 33.88 12.05
CA LEU A 49 62.47 32.54 11.48
C LEU A 49 62.01 31.55 12.55
N HIS A 50 61.04 30.71 12.20
CA HIS A 50 60.67 29.54 12.98
C HIS A 50 61.45 28.33 12.45
N VAL A 51 62.13 27.62 13.35
CA VAL A 51 62.96 26.46 13.02
C VAL A 51 62.29 25.20 13.55
N HIS A 52 61.84 24.33 12.65
CA HIS A 52 61.23 23.06 12.98
C HIS A 52 62.17 21.90 12.63
N GLY A 53 62.49 21.07 13.61
CA GLY A 53 63.36 19.90 13.43
C GLY A 53 62.56 18.70 12.91
N LEU A 54 62.80 18.32 11.66
CA LEU A 54 62.23 17.10 11.06
C LEU A 54 63.22 15.93 11.22
N PRO A 55 62.73 14.67 11.24
CA PRO A 55 63.60 13.49 11.25
C PRO A 55 64.60 13.45 10.09
N SER A 56 64.26 14.08 8.96
CA SER A 56 65.06 14.13 7.74
C SER A 56 65.81 15.45 7.52
N GLY A 57 65.64 16.46 8.38
CA GLY A 57 66.23 17.78 8.15
C GLY A 57 65.74 18.87 9.11
N VAL A 58 66.06 20.12 8.78
CA VAL A 58 65.57 21.30 9.50
C VAL A 58 64.79 22.15 8.51
N SER A 59 63.55 22.51 8.87
CA SER A 59 62.72 23.42 8.10
C SER A 59 62.75 24.80 8.76
N CYS A 60 63.14 25.83 8.01
CA CYS A 60 63.14 27.21 8.46
C CYS A 60 62.04 27.98 7.73
N THR A 61 60.99 28.38 8.44
CA THR A 61 59.87 29.13 7.86
C THR A 61 59.86 30.56 8.41
N PRO A 62 59.80 31.61 7.57
CA PRO A 62 59.66 32.98 8.05
C PRO A 62 58.41 33.15 8.92
N VAL A 63 58.55 33.78 10.10
CA VAL A 63 57.42 34.03 11.02
C VAL A 63 56.33 34.83 10.32
N GLN A 64 56.69 35.80 9.48
CA GLN A 64 55.74 36.57 8.67
C GLN A 64 54.89 35.68 7.73
N LEU A 65 55.46 34.59 7.21
CA LEU A 65 54.73 33.65 6.37
C LEU A 65 53.77 32.79 7.20
N ILE A 66 54.16 32.44 8.44
CA ILE A 66 53.29 31.73 9.39
C ILE A 66 52.12 32.65 9.79
N GLU A 67 52.39 33.90 10.18
CA GLU A 67 51.37 34.91 10.47
C GLU A 67 50.43 35.14 9.29
N GLN A 68 50.97 35.24 8.07
CA GLN A 68 50.14 35.38 6.87
C GLN A 68 49.26 34.15 6.62
N ASN A 69 49.82 32.93 6.72
CA ASN A 69 49.06 31.70 6.53
C ASN A 69 47.99 31.54 7.62
N HIS A 70 48.31 31.89 8.86
CA HIS A 70 47.37 31.94 9.98
C HIS A 70 46.19 32.86 9.68
N ASP A 71 46.48 34.11 9.29
CA ASP A 71 45.46 35.10 8.97
C ASP A 71 44.64 34.66 7.75
N ASP A 72 45.27 34.09 6.72
CA ASP A 72 44.60 33.56 5.52
C ASP A 72 43.64 32.40 5.87
N VAL A 73 43.99 31.54 6.84
CA VAL A 73 43.13 30.45 7.31
C VAL A 73 41.96 31.00 8.13
N ILE A 74 42.20 31.94 9.04
CA ILE A 74 41.12 32.60 9.80
C ILE A 74 40.18 33.34 8.86
N ASP A 75 40.70 34.11 7.90
CA ASP A 75 39.90 34.80 6.88
C ASP A 75 39.12 33.80 6.00
N SER A 76 39.74 32.67 5.65
CA SER A 76 39.06 31.59 4.92
C SER A 76 37.93 30.97 5.74
N LEU A 77 38.11 30.80 7.04
CA LEU A 77 37.08 30.30 7.96
C LEU A 77 35.97 31.33 8.13
N GLN A 78 36.28 32.59 8.41
CA GLN A 78 35.30 33.67 8.58
C GLN A 78 34.49 33.96 7.32
N SER A 79 35.10 33.84 6.13
CA SER A 79 34.40 33.99 4.85
C SER A 79 33.55 32.77 4.47
N GLY A 80 33.73 31.64 5.17
CA GLY A 80 33.06 30.38 4.85
C GLY A 80 33.63 29.69 3.62
N LYS A 81 34.87 29.99 3.24
CA LYS A 81 35.61 29.25 2.20
C LYS A 81 36.01 27.86 2.69
N ILE A 82 36.31 27.73 3.98
CA ILE A 82 36.45 26.44 4.67
C ILE A 82 35.35 26.32 5.73
N ALA A 83 34.89 25.09 5.96
CA ALA A 83 33.75 24.82 6.84
C ALA A 83 34.14 24.78 8.33
N TYR A 84 35.30 24.19 8.62
CA TYR A 84 35.85 24.08 9.96
C TYR A 84 37.38 24.00 9.95
N ILE A 85 37.98 24.14 11.14
CA ILE A 85 39.36 23.77 11.44
C ILE A 85 39.40 22.94 12.73
N ASP A 86 40.32 21.98 12.82
CA ASP A 86 40.65 21.32 14.09
C ASP A 86 41.63 22.20 14.87
N LEU A 87 41.33 22.44 16.15
CA LEU A 87 42.12 23.32 17.01
C LEU A 87 43.52 22.75 17.31
N HIS A 88 43.68 21.43 17.33
CA HIS A 88 44.97 20.78 17.52
C HIS A 88 45.83 20.96 16.27
N ASP A 89 45.31 20.55 15.10
CA ASP A 89 46.04 20.69 13.83
C ASP A 89 46.42 22.16 13.57
N PHE A 90 45.47 23.08 13.82
CA PHE A 90 45.70 24.51 13.63
C PHE A 90 46.75 25.09 14.60
N GLN A 91 46.82 24.60 15.84
CA GLN A 91 47.86 24.99 16.79
C GLN A 91 49.23 24.40 16.43
N GLU A 92 49.27 23.14 15.99
CA GLU A 92 50.50 22.47 15.54
C GLU A 92 51.12 23.15 14.31
N ASP A 93 50.28 23.67 13.41
CA ASP A 93 50.72 24.44 12.23
C ASP A 93 51.19 25.87 12.59
N ASN A 94 50.79 26.40 13.76
CA ASN A 94 51.06 27.78 14.18
C ASN A 94 51.67 27.90 15.59
N PRO A 95 52.76 27.16 15.91
CA PRO A 95 53.30 27.07 17.27
C PRO A 95 54.00 28.36 17.73
N THR A 96 54.29 29.29 16.81
CA THR A 96 54.86 30.61 17.14
C THR A 96 53.81 31.64 17.54
N ILE A 97 52.55 31.39 17.21
CA ILE A 97 51.43 32.28 17.48
C ILE A 97 50.70 31.83 18.75
N TYR A 98 50.50 30.52 18.90
CA TYR A 98 49.84 29.92 20.06
C TYR A 98 50.72 28.85 20.70
N GLU A 99 51.04 29.05 21.99
CA GLU A 99 51.83 28.07 22.74
C GLU A 99 50.99 26.85 23.12
N THR A 100 49.67 27.03 23.27
CA THR A 100 48.74 25.98 23.70
C THR A 100 47.43 26.04 22.94
N VAL A 101 46.73 24.91 22.87
CA VAL A 101 45.40 24.81 22.24
C VAL A 101 44.38 25.70 22.96
N GLU A 102 44.54 25.91 24.27
CA GLU A 102 43.72 26.83 25.06
C GLU A 102 43.85 28.29 24.63
N GLU A 103 45.05 28.71 24.20
CA GLU A 103 45.26 30.05 23.64
C GLU A 103 44.60 30.21 22.29
N THR A 104 44.77 29.23 21.40
CA THR A 104 44.08 29.14 20.10
C THR A 104 42.57 29.23 20.29
N LYS A 105 42.04 28.43 21.22
CA LYS A 105 40.62 28.40 21.58
C LYS A 105 40.13 29.78 22.00
N LYS A 106 40.82 30.41 22.95
CA LYS A 106 40.45 31.73 23.47
C LYS A 106 40.46 32.82 22.39
N HIS A 107 41.42 32.74 21.46
CA HIS A 107 41.47 33.65 20.32
C HIS A 107 40.24 33.47 19.43
N LEU A 108 39.99 32.25 18.96
CA LEU A 108 38.89 31.95 18.03
C LEU A 108 37.50 32.17 18.67
N GLU A 109 37.34 31.96 19.98
CA GLU A 109 36.13 32.31 20.73
C GLU A 109 35.80 33.81 20.66
N SER A 110 36.82 34.66 20.55
CA SER A 110 36.65 36.12 20.44
C SER A 110 36.45 36.60 19.00
N THR A 111 36.66 35.72 18.03
CA THR A 111 36.62 36.05 16.61
C THR A 111 35.17 35.97 16.07
N PRO A 112 34.61 37.08 15.53
CA PRO A 112 33.23 37.08 15.06
C PRO A 112 32.99 36.08 13.91
N GLY A 113 31.84 35.38 13.95
CA GLY A 113 31.42 34.44 12.92
C GLY A 113 32.07 33.05 13.02
N ILE A 114 32.74 32.76 14.13
CA ILE A 114 33.30 31.45 14.45
C ILE A 114 32.61 30.91 15.70
N GLU A 115 32.14 29.67 15.63
CA GLU A 115 31.61 28.94 16.78
C GLU A 115 32.56 27.80 17.16
N LEU A 116 32.83 27.62 18.45
CA LEU A 116 33.64 26.50 18.93
C LEU A 116 32.75 25.35 19.45
N VAL A 117 33.01 24.15 18.95
CA VAL A 117 32.34 22.92 19.37
C VAL A 117 33.40 21.85 19.56
N GLU A 118 33.54 21.37 20.79
CA GLU A 118 34.60 20.42 21.16
C GLU A 118 36.00 20.96 20.81
N THR A 119 36.72 20.29 19.91
CA THR A 119 38.05 20.67 19.39
C THR A 119 37.98 21.32 18.01
N PHE A 120 36.80 21.76 17.56
CA PHE A 120 36.60 22.31 16.23
C PHE A 120 36.13 23.76 16.29
N ALA A 121 36.66 24.58 15.39
CA ALA A 121 36.14 25.91 15.12
C ALA A 121 35.37 25.89 13.80
N ILE A 122 34.10 26.30 13.85
CA ILE A 122 33.13 26.16 12.76
C ILE A 122 32.77 27.54 12.20
N SER A 123 32.69 27.63 10.88
CA SER A 123 32.31 28.86 10.18
C SER A 123 30.79 29.08 10.16
N ASP A 124 30.32 30.16 10.79
CA ASP A 124 28.92 30.59 10.66
C ASP A 124 28.59 31.06 9.23
N ALA A 125 29.56 31.65 8.53
CA ALA A 125 29.40 32.10 7.16
C ALA A 125 29.19 30.91 6.21
N TRP A 126 29.93 29.81 6.40
CA TRP A 126 29.73 28.58 5.64
C TRP A 126 28.31 28.03 5.86
N ILE A 127 27.88 27.90 7.12
CA ILE A 127 26.53 27.42 7.46
C ILE A 127 25.46 28.31 6.82
N SER A 128 25.62 29.63 6.90
CA SER A 128 24.67 30.59 6.29
C SER A 128 24.61 30.46 4.77
N ASN A 129 25.76 30.35 4.11
CA ASN A 129 25.83 30.23 2.64
C ASN A 129 25.24 28.89 2.18
N PHE A 130 25.64 27.79 2.80
CA PHE A 130 25.12 26.46 2.50
C PHE A 130 23.60 26.38 2.73
N SER A 131 23.10 26.94 3.85
CA SER A 131 21.67 26.97 4.14
C SER A 131 20.88 27.77 3.09
N LYS A 132 21.42 28.88 2.56
CA LYS A 132 20.79 29.65 1.47
C LYS A 132 20.75 28.87 0.16
N GLU A 133 21.79 28.11 -0.15
CA GLU A 133 21.83 27.21 -1.31
C GLU A 133 20.81 26.09 -1.17
N CYS A 134 20.67 25.50 0.03
CA CYS A 134 19.63 24.52 0.34
C CYS A 134 18.22 25.11 0.16
N VAL A 135 17.94 26.30 0.71
CA VAL A 135 16.64 26.98 0.53
C VAL A 135 16.34 27.23 -0.95
N SER A 136 17.34 27.66 -1.72
CA SER A 136 17.20 27.87 -3.17
C SER A 136 16.92 26.57 -3.91
N SER A 137 17.53 25.46 -3.49
CA SER A 137 17.30 24.12 -4.05
C SER A 137 15.91 23.60 -3.70
N ILE A 138 15.46 23.74 -2.44
CA ILE A 138 14.10 23.41 -2.02
C ILE A 138 13.06 24.20 -2.83
N ALA A 139 13.30 25.49 -3.06
CA ALA A 139 12.39 26.32 -3.85
C ALA A 139 12.30 25.89 -5.33
N ARG A 140 13.39 25.33 -5.88
CA ARG A 140 13.46 24.90 -7.28
C ARG A 140 12.93 23.48 -7.50
N ASP A 141 13.42 22.55 -6.68
CA ASP A 141 13.27 21.10 -6.89
C ASP A 141 12.20 20.50 -5.95
N GLY A 142 11.88 21.21 -4.87
CA GLY A 142 10.91 20.81 -3.84
C GLY A 142 11.54 20.08 -2.66
N ASP A 143 12.79 19.63 -2.80
CA ASP A 143 13.55 18.90 -1.80
C ASP A 143 15.06 19.14 -1.93
N VAL A 144 15.82 18.84 -0.87
CA VAL A 144 17.28 18.87 -0.87
C VAL A 144 17.83 17.83 0.11
N ASP A 145 18.75 16.98 -0.36
CA ASP A 145 19.62 16.19 0.52
C ASP A 145 20.73 17.10 1.04
N PHE A 146 20.70 17.37 2.33
CA PHE A 146 21.71 18.20 2.99
C PHE A 146 22.63 17.36 3.90
N GLY A 147 22.34 16.07 4.09
CA GLY A 147 23.17 15.19 4.91
C GLY A 147 24.50 14.87 4.25
N GLN A 148 24.48 14.39 3.01
CA GLN A 148 25.71 14.01 2.30
C GLN A 148 26.75 15.15 2.21
N PRO A 149 26.37 16.40 1.88
CA PRO A 149 27.31 17.51 1.92
C PRO A 149 27.87 17.77 3.32
N VAL A 150 27.07 17.66 4.38
CA VAL A 150 27.55 17.87 5.76
C VAL A 150 28.48 16.74 6.19
N ILE A 151 28.16 15.47 5.91
CA ILE A 151 29.05 14.32 6.16
C ILE A 151 30.41 14.52 5.46
N SER A 152 30.40 15.04 4.23
CA SER A 152 31.63 15.21 3.45
C SER A 152 32.52 16.34 3.95
N ASN A 153 31.99 17.26 4.75
CA ASN A 153 32.71 18.47 5.18
C ASN A 153 32.98 18.53 6.68
N PHE A 154 32.47 17.61 7.49
CA PHE A 154 32.63 17.64 8.94
C PHE A 154 32.96 16.25 9.51
N PRO A 155 33.74 16.17 10.61
CA PRO A 155 33.98 14.92 11.32
C PRO A 155 32.72 14.32 11.93
N ASP A 156 32.70 12.99 12.05
CA ASP A 156 31.58 12.22 12.63
C ASP A 156 31.20 12.67 14.06
N SER A 157 32.16 13.18 14.84
CA SER A 157 31.92 13.61 16.23
C SER A 157 30.99 14.83 16.32
N ILE A 158 31.06 15.75 15.35
CA ILE A 158 30.24 16.97 15.32
C ILE A 158 29.17 16.98 14.24
N TYR A 159 29.12 15.95 13.39
CA TYR A 159 28.18 15.84 12.27
C TYR A 159 26.72 16.15 12.64
N HIS A 160 26.19 15.49 13.68
CA HIS A 160 24.80 15.68 14.09
C HIS A 160 24.52 17.10 14.61
N TYR A 161 25.48 17.71 15.29
CA TYR A 161 25.36 19.10 15.73
C TYR A 161 25.23 20.05 14.54
N ILE A 162 26.09 19.87 13.52
CA ILE A 162 26.07 20.70 12.32
C ILE A 162 24.78 20.49 11.53
N LEU A 163 24.31 19.25 11.39
CA LEU A 163 23.02 18.98 10.74
C LEU A 163 21.88 19.76 11.38
N ASP A 164 21.76 19.69 12.69
CA ASP A 164 20.67 20.35 13.41
C ASP A 164 20.79 21.88 13.30
N LYS A 165 22.02 22.42 13.31
CA LYS A 165 22.28 23.86 13.12
C LYS A 165 21.94 24.33 11.70
N VAL A 166 22.32 23.57 10.67
CA VAL A 166 21.95 23.85 9.26
C VAL A 166 20.44 23.75 9.07
N GLU A 167 19.80 22.71 9.61
CA GLU A 167 18.35 22.54 9.55
C GLU A 167 17.64 23.74 10.20
N GLN A 168 18.07 24.18 11.38
CA GLN A 168 17.49 25.33 12.06
C GLN A 168 17.63 26.61 11.22
N ALA A 169 18.82 26.86 10.65
CA ALA A 169 19.05 28.01 9.78
C ALA A 169 18.16 27.98 8.52
N ILE A 170 17.94 26.80 7.93
CA ILE A 170 17.03 26.63 6.81
C ILE A 170 15.58 26.90 7.24
N ARG A 171 15.14 26.38 8.39
CA ARG A 171 13.77 26.59 8.92
C ARG A 171 13.50 28.06 9.23
N ASP A 172 14.48 28.79 9.74
CA ASP A 172 14.37 30.22 10.02
C ASP A 172 14.17 31.05 8.74
N MET A 173 14.82 30.64 7.64
CA MET A 173 14.68 31.29 6.33
C MET A 173 13.45 30.83 5.54
N SER A 174 13.04 29.58 5.71
CA SER A 174 11.92 28.96 5.00
C SER A 174 11.02 28.19 5.97
N PRO A 175 10.11 28.90 6.69
CA PRO A 175 9.16 28.25 7.57
C PRO A 175 8.28 27.25 6.80
N GLY A 176 8.01 26.08 7.39
CA GLY A 176 7.19 25.03 6.77
C GLY A 176 7.99 23.97 6.00
N THR A 177 9.31 23.91 6.18
CA THR A 177 10.10 22.76 5.73
C THR A 177 9.93 21.56 6.66
N HIS A 178 9.91 20.37 6.07
CA HIS A 178 9.79 19.09 6.77
C HIS A 178 11.05 18.25 6.56
N ARG A 179 11.53 17.63 7.63
CA ARG A 179 12.71 16.75 7.58
C ARG A 179 12.26 15.30 7.46
N ALA A 180 12.73 14.63 6.41
CA ALA A 180 12.57 13.19 6.19
C ALA A 180 13.96 12.54 6.12
N GLY A 181 14.48 12.10 7.27
CA GLY A 181 15.86 11.62 7.39
C GLY A 181 16.85 12.76 7.15
N ASP A 182 17.68 12.63 6.12
CA ASP A 182 18.69 13.62 5.72
C ASP A 182 18.23 14.54 4.58
N THR A 183 16.95 14.46 4.22
CA THR A 183 16.33 15.30 3.18
C THR A 183 15.38 16.31 3.82
N LEU A 184 15.47 17.57 3.38
CA LEU A 184 14.47 18.60 3.69
C LEU A 184 13.52 18.78 2.51
N LEU A 185 12.24 18.85 2.83
CA LEU A 185 11.13 18.96 1.89
C LEU A 185 10.43 20.29 2.09
N SER A 186 10.03 20.94 0.99
CA SER A 186 8.98 21.96 1.03
C SER A 186 7.64 21.34 1.48
N GLU A 187 6.72 22.15 2.00
CA GLU A 187 5.36 21.73 2.38
C GLU A 187 4.64 21.01 1.21
N ASP A 188 4.74 21.55 0.00
CA ASP A 188 4.12 20.97 -1.20
C ASP A 188 4.76 19.62 -1.55
N SER A 189 6.09 19.51 -1.48
CA SER A 189 6.79 18.25 -1.75
C SER A 189 6.49 17.21 -0.68
N PHE A 190 6.45 17.60 0.60
CA PHE A 190 6.05 16.74 1.71
C PHE A 190 4.63 16.20 1.49
N SER A 191 3.66 17.08 1.23
CA SER A 191 2.27 16.71 0.95
C SER A 191 2.15 15.76 -0.25
N ARG A 192 2.89 16.02 -1.33
CA ARG A 192 2.95 15.16 -2.52
C ARG A 192 3.48 13.77 -2.19
N HIS A 193 4.63 13.66 -1.53
CA HIS A 193 5.23 12.37 -1.19
C HIS A 193 4.38 11.59 -0.18
N ARG A 194 3.80 12.27 0.82
CA ARG A 194 2.83 11.70 1.75
C ARG A 194 1.62 11.12 1.02
N ASN A 195 1.06 11.83 0.04
CA ASN A 195 -0.06 11.34 -0.74
C ASN A 195 0.31 10.12 -1.60
N ILE A 196 1.52 10.09 -2.17
CA ILE A 196 2.04 8.91 -2.88
C ILE A 196 2.10 7.70 -1.93
N LEU A 197 2.63 7.87 -0.71
CA LEU A 197 2.65 6.79 0.28
C LEU A 197 1.24 6.31 0.64
N LEU A 198 0.29 7.21 0.85
CA LEU A 198 -1.10 6.86 1.13
C LEU A 198 -1.74 6.07 -0.02
N ASP A 199 -1.47 6.44 -1.27
CA ASP A 199 -1.97 5.72 -2.44
C ASP A 199 -1.33 4.33 -2.57
N LEU A 200 -0.03 4.22 -2.29
CA LEU A 200 0.66 2.92 -2.22
C LEU A 200 0.08 2.03 -1.11
N VAL A 201 -0.22 2.59 0.07
CA VAL A 201 -0.86 1.86 1.18
C VAL A 201 -2.24 1.36 0.79
N ARG A 202 -3.05 2.18 0.10
CA ARG A 202 -4.36 1.77 -0.44
C ARG A 202 -4.25 0.69 -1.51
N ALA A 203 -3.22 0.75 -2.36
CA ALA A 203 -2.95 -0.26 -3.37
C ALA A 203 -2.52 -1.59 -2.73
N ASP A 204 -1.69 -1.55 -1.68
CA ASP A 204 -1.31 -2.73 -0.90
C ASP A 204 -2.53 -3.36 -0.22
N ALA A 205 -3.39 -2.55 0.43
CA ALA A 205 -4.66 -3.02 1.00
C ALA A 205 -5.53 -3.75 -0.03
N ALA A 206 -5.64 -3.21 -1.25
CA ALA A 206 -6.38 -3.85 -2.33
C ALA A 206 -5.73 -5.17 -2.79
N SER A 207 -4.40 -5.25 -2.82
CA SER A 207 -3.66 -6.48 -3.14
C SER A 207 -3.86 -7.55 -2.07
N GLN A 208 -3.75 -7.20 -0.79
CA GLN A 208 -3.98 -8.12 0.32
C GLN A 208 -5.43 -8.64 0.32
N TRP A 209 -6.40 -7.75 0.09
CA TRP A 209 -7.81 -8.13 -0.05
C TRP A 209 -8.04 -9.13 -1.19
N GLN A 210 -7.35 -8.96 -2.32
CA GLN A 210 -7.45 -9.89 -3.45
C GLN A 210 -6.89 -11.27 -3.07
N ARG A 211 -5.77 -11.34 -2.34
CA ARG A 211 -5.24 -12.61 -1.82
C ARG A 211 -6.21 -13.25 -0.84
N ARG A 212 -6.89 -12.48 0.01
CA ARG A 212 -7.93 -12.98 0.93
C ARG A 212 -9.15 -13.55 0.21
N LYS A 213 -9.51 -13.04 -0.97
CA LYS A 213 -10.55 -13.67 -1.81
C LYS A 213 -10.14 -15.08 -2.28
N GLU A 214 -8.85 -15.30 -2.49
CA GLU A 214 -8.28 -16.58 -2.91
C GLU A 214 -8.09 -17.54 -1.74
N ASP A 215 -7.62 -17.04 -0.58
CA ASP A 215 -7.52 -17.77 0.68
C ASP A 215 -8.15 -17.00 1.85
N PRO A 216 -9.37 -17.39 2.28
CA PRO A 216 -10.08 -16.75 3.38
C PRO A 216 -9.42 -16.83 4.76
N ASN A 217 -8.34 -17.60 4.92
CA ASN A 217 -7.65 -17.74 6.21
C ASN A 217 -6.53 -16.70 6.42
N ILE A 218 -6.22 -15.89 5.40
CA ILE A 218 -5.22 -14.83 5.49
C ILE A 218 -5.76 -13.70 6.40
N ASP A 219 -4.93 -13.27 7.36
CA ASP A 219 -5.21 -12.13 8.22
C ASP A 219 -4.71 -10.85 7.54
N ASP A 220 -5.61 -9.92 7.24
CA ASP A 220 -5.23 -8.62 6.69
C ASP A 220 -4.67 -7.77 7.83
N LYS A 221 -3.35 -7.78 7.96
CA LYS A 221 -2.64 -6.84 8.80
C LYS A 221 -1.88 -5.91 7.90
N TYR A 222 -1.89 -4.63 8.25
CA TYR A 222 -0.95 -3.72 7.64
C TYR A 222 0.46 -4.25 7.95
N LEU A 223 1.11 -4.69 6.89
CA LEU A 223 2.46 -5.21 6.87
C LEU A 223 3.03 -4.64 5.60
N LEU A 224 4.11 -3.89 5.74
CA LEU A 224 4.87 -3.42 4.59
C LEU A 224 5.28 -4.62 3.75
N SER A 225 4.59 -4.82 2.62
CA SER A 225 4.81 -5.97 1.78
C SER A 225 6.16 -5.84 1.07
N THR A 226 6.77 -6.96 0.67
CA THR A 226 8.04 -6.94 -0.06
C THR A 226 7.96 -6.13 -1.35
N THR A 227 6.80 -6.13 -2.01
CA THR A 227 6.53 -5.29 -3.18
C THR A 227 6.53 -3.81 -2.84
N PHE A 228 6.02 -3.45 -1.65
CA PHE A 228 6.07 -2.08 -1.15
C PHE A 228 7.53 -1.60 -0.99
N TYR A 229 8.39 -2.41 -0.37
CA TYR A 229 9.81 -2.07 -0.20
C TYR A 229 10.56 -1.94 -1.53
N GLN A 230 10.28 -2.79 -2.51
CA GLN A 230 10.89 -2.68 -3.84
C GLN A 230 10.57 -1.35 -4.54
N ILE A 231 9.34 -0.84 -4.39
CA ILE A 231 8.95 0.46 -4.96
C ILE A 231 9.66 1.62 -4.24
N LEU A 232 9.95 1.44 -2.95
CA LEU A 232 10.67 2.43 -2.17
C LEU A 232 12.18 2.46 -2.45
N GLU A 233 12.79 1.37 -2.93
CA GLU A 233 14.24 1.30 -3.18
C GLU A 233 14.75 2.42 -4.10
N ASP A 234 13.93 2.85 -5.06
CA ASP A 234 14.27 3.89 -6.02
C ASP A 234 14.01 5.34 -5.52
N ASN A 235 13.48 5.51 -4.30
CA ASN A 235 13.14 6.84 -3.78
C ASN A 235 13.49 6.98 -2.28
N PRO A 236 14.64 7.59 -1.95
CA PRO A 236 15.10 7.72 -0.56
C PRO A 236 14.18 8.60 0.30
N VAL A 237 13.51 9.60 -0.30
CA VAL A 237 12.56 10.46 0.40
C VAL A 237 11.37 9.65 0.91
N LEU A 238 10.78 8.80 0.06
CA LEU A 238 9.69 7.92 0.46
C LEU A 238 10.12 6.90 1.53
N GLN A 239 11.35 6.38 1.45
CA GLN A 239 11.90 5.48 2.47
C GLN A 239 12.06 6.13 3.84
N ASN A 240 12.40 7.42 3.88
CA ASN A 240 12.56 8.12 5.14
C ASN A 240 11.20 8.52 5.70
N LEU A 241 10.31 9.07 4.87
CA LEU A 241 8.95 9.44 5.27
C LEU A 241 8.17 8.26 5.85
N ILE A 242 8.33 7.05 5.31
CA ILE A 242 7.59 5.91 5.84
C ILE A 242 8.02 5.46 7.24
N LYS A 243 9.25 5.81 7.65
CA LYS A 243 9.76 5.52 8.99
C LYS A 243 9.28 6.55 10.02
N GLU A 244 8.61 7.62 9.58
CA GLU A 244 8.11 8.65 10.48
C GLU A 244 6.90 8.17 11.27
N ARG A 245 7.06 8.11 12.60
CA ARG A 245 5.98 7.75 13.54
C ARG A 245 4.74 8.64 13.42
N ALA A 246 4.91 9.89 12.98
CA ALA A 246 3.80 10.82 12.80
C ALA A 246 2.82 10.35 11.70
N LEU A 247 3.33 9.63 10.68
CA LEU A 247 2.55 9.14 9.55
C LEU A 247 2.08 7.69 9.72
N GLU A 248 2.71 6.92 10.61
CA GLU A 248 2.37 5.51 10.89
C GLU A 248 0.87 5.31 11.13
N ARG A 249 0.30 6.10 12.06
CA ARG A 249 -1.13 6.03 12.36
C ARG A 249 -2.00 6.36 11.14
N GLU A 250 -1.58 7.29 10.32
CA GLU A 250 -2.33 7.67 9.14
C GLU A 250 -2.32 6.58 8.07
N PHE A 251 -1.19 5.89 7.89
CA PHE A 251 -1.10 4.74 7.00
C PHE A 251 -1.97 3.58 7.50
N ASP A 252 -1.94 3.28 8.80
CA ASP A 252 -2.82 2.28 9.41
C ASP A 252 -4.31 2.60 9.19
N GLU A 253 -4.70 3.86 9.40
CA GLU A 253 -6.06 4.33 9.18
C GLU A 253 -6.46 4.25 7.70
N ALA A 254 -5.58 4.64 6.78
CA ALA A 254 -5.82 4.57 5.34
C ALA A 254 -5.96 3.11 4.85
N PHE A 255 -5.08 2.21 5.32
CA PHE A 255 -5.16 0.78 5.04
C PHE A 255 -6.48 0.19 5.55
N SER A 256 -6.80 0.42 6.83
CA SER A 256 -7.99 -0.12 7.48
C SER A 256 -9.28 0.40 6.85
N THR A 257 -9.31 1.68 6.48
CA THR A 257 -10.43 2.30 5.76
C THR A 257 -10.62 1.62 4.42
N ARG A 258 -9.53 1.40 3.66
CA ARG A 258 -9.62 0.77 2.34
C ARG A 258 -10.09 -0.68 2.42
N ILE A 259 -9.60 -1.46 3.38
CA ILE A 259 -10.10 -2.82 3.63
C ILE A 259 -11.59 -2.81 3.97
N SER A 260 -12.02 -1.87 4.83
CA SER A 260 -13.43 -1.75 5.24
C SER A 260 -14.35 -1.40 4.06
N GLU A 261 -13.92 -0.53 3.15
CA GLU A 261 -14.64 -0.23 1.91
C GLU A 261 -14.79 -1.45 1.01
N LEU A 262 -13.69 -2.19 0.81
CA LEU A 262 -13.67 -3.40 -0.01
C LEU A 262 -14.53 -4.52 0.59
N GLU A 263 -14.52 -4.67 1.91
CA GLU A 263 -15.37 -5.61 2.63
C GLU A 263 -16.85 -5.23 2.49
N LYS A 264 -17.20 -3.94 2.66
CA LYS A 264 -18.56 -3.44 2.46
C LYS A 264 -19.07 -3.67 1.03
N GLN A 265 -18.24 -3.42 0.02
CA GLN A 265 -18.60 -3.69 -1.37
C GLN A 265 -18.83 -5.19 -1.60
N ASN A 266 -17.95 -6.04 -1.08
CA ASN A 266 -18.10 -7.49 -1.19
C ASN A 266 -19.37 -8.01 -0.51
N GLU A 267 -19.73 -7.45 0.64
CA GLU A 267 -21.00 -7.76 1.33
C GLU A 267 -22.22 -7.37 0.49
N ALA A 268 -22.19 -6.20 -0.17
CA ALA A 268 -23.24 -5.79 -1.09
C ALA A 268 -23.35 -6.73 -2.31
N ASP A 269 -22.21 -7.05 -2.94
CA ASP A 269 -22.18 -7.97 -4.09
C ASP A 269 -22.71 -9.36 -3.72
N PHE A 270 -22.37 -9.85 -2.52
CA PHE A 270 -22.93 -11.10 -1.99
C PHE A 270 -24.44 -11.00 -1.77
N ALA A 271 -24.92 -9.89 -1.21
CA ALA A 271 -26.34 -9.67 -0.95
C ALA A 271 -27.17 -9.68 -2.24
N ASP A 272 -26.69 -8.99 -3.29
CA ASP A 272 -27.32 -8.97 -4.61
C ASP A 272 -27.36 -10.37 -5.23
N PHE A 273 -26.21 -11.07 -5.23
CA PHE A 273 -26.10 -12.44 -5.69
C PHE A 273 -27.07 -13.38 -4.95
N TRP A 274 -27.12 -13.27 -3.62
CA TRP A 274 -27.97 -14.12 -2.78
C TRP A 274 -29.45 -13.85 -3.02
N THR A 275 -29.82 -12.58 -3.23
CA THR A 275 -31.19 -12.16 -3.52
C THR A 275 -31.70 -12.78 -4.82
N ASP A 276 -30.91 -12.69 -5.89
CA ASP A 276 -31.27 -13.28 -7.20
C ASP A 276 -31.29 -14.82 -7.13
N ARG A 277 -30.25 -15.43 -6.55
CA ARG A 277 -30.05 -16.88 -6.64
C ARG A 277 -30.90 -17.68 -5.66
N VAL A 278 -31.16 -17.15 -4.47
CA VAL A 278 -31.81 -17.90 -3.39
C VAL A 278 -33.11 -17.24 -2.99
N VAL A 279 -33.08 -15.99 -2.51
CA VAL A 279 -34.25 -15.37 -1.86
C VAL A 279 -35.45 -15.28 -2.80
N THR A 280 -35.23 -14.75 -4.01
CA THR A 280 -36.27 -14.60 -5.02
C THR A 280 -36.84 -15.95 -5.43
N ARG A 281 -35.98 -16.97 -5.61
CA ARG A 281 -36.42 -18.31 -6.02
C ARG A 281 -37.24 -18.99 -4.95
N VAL A 282 -36.79 -18.95 -3.69
CA VAL A 282 -37.53 -19.52 -2.57
C VAL A 282 -38.88 -18.84 -2.43
N SER A 283 -38.94 -17.51 -2.53
CA SER A 283 -40.18 -16.75 -2.45
C SER A 283 -41.18 -17.17 -3.54
N ILE A 284 -40.73 -17.22 -4.80
CA ILE A 284 -41.57 -17.66 -5.94
C ILE A 284 -42.06 -19.10 -5.73
N TYR A 285 -41.21 -20.00 -5.22
CA TYR A 285 -41.61 -21.39 -4.96
C TYR A 285 -42.60 -21.52 -3.79
N SER A 286 -42.39 -20.76 -2.73
CA SER A 286 -43.30 -20.70 -1.58
C SER A 286 -44.66 -20.14 -1.96
N GLU A 287 -44.72 -19.09 -2.78
CA GLU A 287 -45.99 -18.55 -3.31
C GLU A 287 -46.72 -19.59 -4.18
N GLY A 288 -45.99 -20.31 -5.04
CA GLY A 288 -46.59 -21.37 -5.85
C GLY A 288 -47.15 -22.50 -4.98
N LEU A 289 -46.42 -22.92 -3.96
CA LEU A 289 -46.85 -23.96 -3.03
C LEU A 289 -48.10 -23.56 -2.23
N ALA A 290 -48.21 -22.28 -1.84
CA ALA A 290 -49.35 -21.77 -1.10
C ALA A 290 -50.67 -21.79 -1.91
N THR A 291 -50.59 -21.85 -3.24
CA THR A 291 -51.77 -21.90 -4.12
C THR A 291 -52.33 -23.32 -4.33
N VAL A 292 -51.66 -24.35 -3.81
CA VAL A 292 -52.12 -25.74 -3.91
C VAL A 292 -53.14 -26.01 -2.80
N GLU A 293 -54.39 -26.22 -3.17
CA GLU A 293 -55.51 -26.44 -2.23
C GLU A 293 -55.58 -27.88 -1.67
N ASP A 294 -55.05 -28.88 -2.38
CA ASP A 294 -55.01 -30.27 -1.90
C ASP A 294 -53.89 -30.39 -0.85
N GLU A 295 -54.28 -30.48 0.42
CA GLU A 295 -53.38 -30.54 1.58
C GLU A 295 -52.33 -31.66 1.44
N LYS A 296 -52.74 -32.84 0.98
CA LYS A 296 -51.81 -33.98 0.82
C LYS A 296 -50.81 -33.73 -0.30
N LEU A 297 -51.24 -33.10 -1.40
CA LEU A 297 -50.33 -32.70 -2.48
C LEU A 297 -49.40 -31.58 -2.02
N GLN A 298 -49.93 -30.59 -1.30
CA GLN A 298 -49.18 -29.48 -0.74
C GLN A 298 -48.08 -29.98 0.20
N ASP A 299 -48.39 -30.91 1.12
CA ASP A 299 -47.40 -31.52 2.01
C ASP A 299 -46.28 -32.23 1.24
N GLN A 300 -46.65 -33.02 0.22
CA GLN A 300 -45.70 -33.75 -0.61
C GLN A 300 -44.80 -32.82 -1.45
N LEU A 301 -45.34 -31.70 -1.94
CA LEU A 301 -44.59 -30.68 -2.66
C LEU A 301 -43.73 -29.83 -1.71
N SER A 302 -44.22 -29.56 -0.50
CA SER A 302 -43.50 -28.88 0.57
C SER A 302 -42.26 -29.68 0.97
N GLU A 303 -42.41 -30.98 1.21
CA GLU A 303 -41.26 -31.85 1.51
C GLU A 303 -40.24 -31.86 0.36
N LEU A 304 -40.71 -31.95 -0.89
CA LEU A 304 -39.85 -31.91 -2.08
C LEU A 304 -39.10 -30.57 -2.19
N LEU A 305 -39.79 -29.45 -2.00
CA LEU A 305 -39.20 -28.11 -2.03
C LEU A 305 -38.17 -27.93 -0.91
N ALA A 306 -38.47 -28.39 0.30
CA ALA A 306 -37.54 -28.35 1.42
C ALA A 306 -36.25 -29.12 1.11
N GLN A 307 -36.36 -30.32 0.53
CA GLN A 307 -35.20 -31.11 0.11
C GLN A 307 -34.37 -30.38 -0.95
N TYR A 308 -35.02 -29.81 -1.96
CA TYR A 308 -34.34 -29.03 -3.01
C TYR A 308 -33.60 -27.81 -2.42
N ILE A 309 -34.26 -27.04 -1.55
CA ILE A 309 -33.66 -25.86 -0.90
C ILE A 309 -32.42 -26.28 -0.10
N GLN A 310 -32.55 -27.31 0.72
CA GLN A 310 -31.52 -27.76 1.66
C GLN A 310 -30.33 -28.42 0.97
N LYS A 311 -30.57 -29.27 -0.05
CA LYS A 311 -29.53 -30.13 -0.65
C LYS A 311 -28.94 -29.60 -1.94
N ASP A 312 -29.70 -28.80 -2.69
CA ASP A 312 -29.28 -28.36 -4.02
C ASP A 312 -29.15 -26.85 -4.08
N LEU A 313 -30.23 -26.10 -3.86
CA LEU A 313 -30.27 -24.66 -4.12
C LEU A 313 -29.25 -23.87 -3.28
N ILE A 314 -29.27 -24.06 -1.95
CA ILE A 314 -28.37 -23.32 -1.06
C ILE A 314 -26.92 -23.78 -1.24
N PRO A 315 -26.59 -25.10 -1.21
CA PRO A 315 -25.22 -25.54 -1.41
C PRO A 315 -24.61 -25.11 -2.76
N ASP A 316 -25.39 -25.18 -3.85
CA ASP A 316 -24.94 -24.70 -5.17
C ASP A 316 -24.70 -23.18 -5.18
N ALA A 317 -25.60 -22.40 -4.58
CA ALA A 317 -25.43 -20.95 -4.48
C ALA A 317 -24.20 -20.57 -3.65
N LEU A 318 -23.96 -21.24 -2.52
CA LEU A 318 -22.79 -21.01 -1.68
C LEU A 318 -21.49 -21.40 -2.39
N SER A 319 -21.47 -22.55 -3.07
CA SER A 319 -20.32 -22.98 -3.87
C SER A 319 -19.98 -21.95 -4.96
N LYS A 320 -20.99 -21.42 -5.65
CA LYS A 320 -20.81 -20.37 -6.67
C LYS A 320 -20.40 -19.01 -6.09
N ALA A 321 -20.89 -18.65 -4.90
CA ALA A 321 -20.49 -17.43 -4.22
C ALA A 321 -19.02 -17.51 -3.78
N ALA A 322 -18.60 -18.68 -3.27
CA ALA A 322 -17.22 -18.94 -2.88
C ALA A 322 -16.27 -18.87 -4.10
N SER A 323 -16.61 -19.52 -5.22
CA SER A 323 -15.77 -19.50 -6.42
C SER A 323 -15.66 -18.12 -7.09
N GLN A 324 -16.59 -17.21 -6.82
CA GLN A 324 -16.56 -15.81 -7.25
C GLN A 324 -15.89 -14.87 -6.24
N GLY A 325 -15.42 -15.39 -5.09
CA GLY A 325 -14.83 -14.56 -4.03
C GLY A 325 -15.83 -13.62 -3.34
N LEU A 326 -17.13 -13.91 -3.40
CA LEU A 326 -18.19 -13.13 -2.75
C LEU A 326 -18.29 -13.40 -1.23
N MET A 327 -17.53 -14.38 -0.74
CA MET A 327 -17.50 -14.78 0.67
C MET A 327 -16.19 -14.35 1.35
N ALA A 328 -15.57 -13.25 0.93
CA ALA A 328 -14.30 -12.82 1.52
C ALA A 328 -14.49 -12.12 2.88
N SER A 329 -15.64 -11.46 3.10
CA SER A 329 -15.99 -10.84 4.39
C SER A 329 -16.00 -11.85 5.55
N ARG A 330 -15.41 -11.45 6.68
CA ARG A 330 -15.38 -12.25 7.92
C ARG A 330 -16.79 -12.46 8.45
N ARG A 331 -17.61 -11.40 8.37
CA ARG A 331 -19.02 -11.43 8.75
C ARG A 331 -19.79 -12.40 7.86
N THR A 332 -19.61 -12.33 6.55
CA THR A 332 -20.28 -13.21 5.59
C THR A 332 -19.94 -14.67 5.84
N LEU A 333 -18.65 -15.01 5.95
CA LEU A 333 -18.19 -16.37 6.24
C LEU A 333 -18.79 -16.93 7.54
N LYS A 334 -18.74 -16.14 8.62
CA LYS A 334 -19.29 -16.55 9.92
C LYS A 334 -20.79 -16.83 9.83
N ASN A 335 -21.54 -16.01 9.10
CA ASN A 335 -22.97 -16.20 8.92
C ASN A 335 -23.28 -17.39 8.01
N VAL A 336 -22.49 -17.62 6.95
CA VAL A 336 -22.64 -18.79 6.07
C VAL A 336 -22.40 -20.08 6.84
N ARG A 337 -21.31 -20.19 7.61
CA ARG A 337 -21.02 -21.38 8.44
C ARG A 337 -22.17 -21.68 9.42
N ARG A 338 -22.80 -20.65 9.98
CA ARG A 338 -23.98 -20.80 10.83
C ARG A 338 -25.19 -21.30 10.06
N LEU A 339 -25.42 -20.81 8.84
CA LEU A 339 -26.50 -21.29 7.98
C LEU A 339 -26.27 -22.76 7.60
N GLU A 340 -25.07 -23.14 7.18
CA GLU A 340 -24.70 -24.53 6.86
C GLU A 340 -24.89 -25.47 8.04
N SER A 341 -24.51 -25.04 9.25
CA SER A 341 -24.74 -25.81 10.48
C SER A 341 -26.24 -26.05 10.74
N VAL A 342 -27.08 -25.02 10.57
CA VAL A 342 -28.54 -25.15 10.70
C VAL A 342 -29.11 -26.09 9.64
N LEU A 343 -28.65 -25.96 8.39
CA LEU A 343 -29.07 -26.83 7.27
C LEU A 343 -28.60 -28.28 7.45
N SER A 344 -27.52 -28.52 8.19
CA SER A 344 -27.03 -29.87 8.48
C SER A 344 -27.83 -30.57 9.58
N THR A 345 -28.62 -29.82 10.35
CA THR A 345 -29.39 -30.37 11.48
C THR A 345 -30.84 -30.68 11.09
N GLY A 346 -31.15 -31.98 10.96
CA GLY A 346 -32.51 -32.49 10.78
C GLY A 346 -33.10 -32.35 9.37
N LYS A 347 -34.39 -32.68 9.25
CA LYS A 347 -35.21 -32.48 8.04
C LYS A 347 -36.18 -31.31 8.28
N PRO A 348 -35.72 -30.05 8.15
CA PRO A 348 -36.59 -28.90 8.35
C PRO A 348 -37.65 -28.83 7.24
N GLY A 349 -38.91 -28.60 7.61
CA GLY A 349 -39.95 -28.25 6.65
C GLY A 349 -39.71 -26.86 6.05
N VAL A 350 -40.42 -26.53 4.95
CA VAL A 350 -40.30 -25.23 4.27
C VAL A 350 -40.41 -24.03 5.22
N PRO A 351 -41.38 -23.96 6.17
CA PRO A 351 -41.48 -22.82 7.10
C PRO A 351 -40.26 -22.63 8.01
N SER A 352 -39.60 -23.72 8.41
CA SER A 352 -38.40 -23.68 9.25
C SER A 352 -37.18 -23.21 8.43
N LEU A 353 -37.09 -23.66 7.17
CA LEU A 353 -36.07 -23.23 6.23
C LEU A 353 -36.21 -21.74 5.89
N THR A 354 -37.41 -21.26 5.55
CA THR A 354 -37.64 -19.83 5.29
C THR A 354 -37.34 -18.99 6.52
N SER A 355 -37.77 -19.39 7.72
CA SER A 355 -37.40 -18.66 8.95
C SER A 355 -35.89 -18.58 9.18
N SER A 356 -35.16 -19.65 8.86
CA SER A 356 -33.69 -19.67 8.96
C SER A 356 -33.03 -18.77 7.91
N LEU A 357 -33.58 -18.77 6.69
CA LEU A 357 -33.16 -17.88 5.61
C LEU A 357 -33.44 -16.42 5.92
N ASP A 358 -34.60 -16.07 6.48
CA ASP A 358 -34.94 -14.69 6.87
C ASP A 358 -33.97 -14.16 7.95
N LYS A 359 -33.62 -15.01 8.91
CA LYS A 359 -32.61 -14.69 9.93
C LYS A 359 -31.23 -14.47 9.31
N PHE A 360 -30.88 -15.26 8.28
CA PHE A 360 -29.64 -15.09 7.54
C PHE A 360 -29.66 -13.80 6.71
N GLN A 361 -30.73 -13.53 5.97
CA GLN A 361 -30.92 -12.32 5.16
C GLN A 361 -30.78 -11.04 6.00
N LYS A 362 -31.47 -10.97 7.15
CA LYS A 362 -31.34 -9.84 8.09
C LYS A 362 -29.90 -9.63 8.55
N LYS A 363 -29.12 -10.71 8.74
CA LYS A 363 -27.71 -10.62 9.15
C LYS A 363 -26.77 -10.22 8.00
N GLN A 364 -27.18 -10.42 6.76
CA GLN A 364 -26.43 -10.03 5.56
C GLN A 364 -26.93 -8.72 4.96
N SER A 365 -27.84 -8.01 5.65
CA SER A 365 -28.46 -6.80 5.11
C SER A 365 -29.12 -7.03 3.74
N VAL A 366 -29.65 -8.23 3.52
CA VAL A 366 -30.43 -8.58 2.32
C VAL A 366 -31.87 -8.18 2.54
N ASP A 367 -32.36 -7.29 1.69
CA ASP A 367 -33.75 -6.86 1.70
C ASP A 367 -34.68 -7.92 1.10
N ALA A 368 -35.93 -7.92 1.55
CA ALA A 368 -36.96 -8.77 0.96
C ALA A 368 -37.23 -8.33 -0.49
N PRO A 369 -37.42 -9.26 -1.43
CA PRO A 369 -37.73 -8.91 -2.81
C PRO A 369 -39.04 -8.12 -2.87
N THR A 370 -39.05 -7.06 -3.68
CA THR A 370 -40.28 -6.32 -3.96
C THR A 370 -41.21 -7.17 -4.84
N SER A 371 -42.52 -6.93 -4.75
CA SER A 371 -43.51 -7.63 -5.60
C SER A 371 -43.18 -7.50 -7.10
N SER A 372 -42.71 -6.34 -7.55
CA SER A 372 -42.28 -6.15 -8.94
C SER A 372 -41.04 -6.96 -9.31
N ALA A 373 -40.09 -7.14 -8.38
CA ALA A 373 -38.90 -7.96 -8.61
C ALA A 373 -39.26 -9.45 -8.70
N LEU A 374 -40.19 -9.91 -7.86
CA LEU A 374 -40.74 -11.27 -7.92
C LEU A 374 -41.46 -11.53 -9.25
N ASP A 375 -42.32 -10.61 -9.69
CA ASP A 375 -43.03 -10.71 -10.98
C ASP A 375 -42.07 -10.77 -12.17
N SER A 376 -41.07 -9.88 -12.20
CA SER A 376 -40.04 -9.84 -13.25
C SER A 376 -39.22 -11.14 -13.28
N SER A 377 -38.84 -11.64 -12.11
CA SER A 377 -38.05 -12.86 -11.98
C SER A 377 -38.85 -14.10 -12.37
N LYS A 378 -40.13 -14.14 -12.00
CA LYS A 378 -41.05 -15.20 -12.44
C LYS A 378 -41.23 -15.19 -13.96
N ARG A 379 -41.42 -14.03 -14.59
CA ARG A 379 -41.48 -13.93 -16.07
C ARG A 379 -40.21 -14.46 -16.71
N THR A 380 -39.05 -14.14 -16.13
CA THR A 380 -37.76 -14.67 -16.58
C THR A 380 -37.71 -16.19 -16.44
N MET A 381 -38.16 -16.75 -15.31
CA MET A 381 -38.25 -18.21 -15.13
C MET A 381 -39.18 -18.87 -16.15
N LEU A 382 -40.35 -18.28 -16.42
CA LEU A 382 -41.30 -18.77 -17.41
C LEU A 382 -40.72 -18.75 -18.83
N SER A 383 -40.06 -17.65 -19.22
CA SER A 383 -39.33 -17.54 -20.48
C SER A 383 -38.22 -18.60 -20.58
N ASP A 384 -37.48 -18.83 -19.50
CA ASP A 384 -36.46 -19.86 -19.44
C ASP A 384 -37.04 -21.28 -19.58
N MET A 385 -38.19 -21.55 -18.96
CA MET A 385 -38.93 -22.81 -19.13
C MET A 385 -39.37 -23.00 -20.57
N ALA A 386 -39.98 -21.97 -21.18
CA ALA A 386 -40.38 -21.99 -22.58
C ALA A 386 -39.19 -22.27 -23.51
N ARG A 387 -38.07 -21.57 -23.32
CA ARG A 387 -36.83 -21.80 -24.08
C ARG A 387 -36.29 -23.22 -23.91
N ARG A 388 -36.34 -23.78 -22.69
CA ARG A 388 -35.91 -25.17 -22.43
C ARG A 388 -36.81 -26.19 -23.11
N MET A 389 -38.13 -25.97 -23.12
CA MET A 389 -39.07 -26.81 -23.86
C MET A 389 -38.78 -26.80 -25.36
N GLN A 390 -38.43 -25.64 -25.94
CA GLN A 390 -38.07 -25.57 -27.35
C GLN A 390 -36.86 -26.45 -27.71
N LYS A 391 -35.87 -26.52 -26.81
CA LYS A 391 -34.61 -27.25 -26.99
C LYS A 391 -34.66 -28.71 -26.51
N GLN A 392 -35.77 -29.17 -25.93
CA GLN A 392 -35.86 -30.54 -25.40
C GLN A 392 -35.74 -31.59 -26.51
N ARG A 393 -34.98 -32.65 -26.21
CA ARG A 393 -34.76 -33.78 -27.11
C ARG A 393 -36.07 -34.55 -27.30
N LYS A 394 -36.23 -35.14 -28.49
CA LYS A 394 -37.42 -35.95 -28.85
C LYS A 394 -37.71 -37.09 -27.87
N SER A 395 -36.69 -37.61 -27.18
CA SER A 395 -36.79 -38.73 -26.25
C SER A 395 -37.38 -38.38 -24.87
N ASP A 396 -37.57 -37.10 -24.54
CA ASP A 396 -37.91 -36.68 -23.16
C ASP A 396 -39.36 -36.19 -23.01
N GLY A 397 -40.30 -37.05 -23.41
CA GLY A 397 -41.74 -36.78 -23.38
C GLY A 397 -42.29 -36.43 -21.99
N PRO A 398 -42.00 -37.23 -20.94
CA PRO A 398 -42.45 -36.94 -19.58
C PRO A 398 -41.94 -35.59 -19.02
N LEU A 399 -40.69 -35.21 -19.29
CA LEU A 399 -40.16 -33.92 -18.82
C LEU A 399 -40.78 -32.74 -19.59
N LEU A 400 -41.02 -32.89 -20.89
CA LEU A 400 -41.72 -31.88 -21.69
C LEU A 400 -43.13 -31.64 -21.14
N PHE A 401 -43.87 -32.71 -20.85
CA PHE A 401 -45.20 -32.60 -20.25
C PHE A 401 -45.17 -32.00 -18.84
N LEU A 402 -44.23 -32.42 -17.98
CA LEU A 402 -44.05 -31.81 -16.65
C LEU A 402 -43.79 -30.30 -16.75
N THR A 403 -42.90 -29.89 -17.66
CA THR A 403 -42.53 -28.48 -17.83
C THR A 403 -43.72 -27.66 -18.31
N LEU A 404 -44.53 -28.19 -19.23
CA LEU A 404 -45.79 -27.58 -19.66
C LEU A 404 -46.75 -27.37 -18.49
N VAL A 405 -47.02 -28.43 -17.70
CA VAL A 405 -47.95 -28.34 -16.56
C VAL A 405 -47.49 -27.30 -15.53
N VAL A 406 -46.19 -27.27 -15.21
CA VAL A 406 -45.63 -26.28 -14.28
C VAL A 406 -45.71 -24.87 -14.86
N PHE A 407 -45.45 -24.68 -16.15
CA PHE A 407 -45.57 -23.40 -16.83
C PHE A 407 -47.00 -22.86 -16.78
N LEU A 408 -47.98 -23.68 -17.17
CA LEU A 408 -49.40 -23.33 -17.14
C LEU A 408 -49.85 -23.01 -15.71
N PHE A 409 -49.46 -23.85 -14.74
CA PHE A 409 -49.77 -23.61 -13.34
C PHE A 409 -49.24 -22.26 -12.85
N ALA A 410 -47.98 -21.95 -13.15
CA ALA A 410 -47.36 -20.70 -12.77
C ALA A 410 -47.94 -19.47 -13.50
N LYS A 411 -48.47 -19.65 -14.71
CA LYS A 411 -49.12 -18.58 -15.47
C LYS A 411 -50.41 -18.08 -14.78
N HIS A 412 -51.18 -18.98 -14.17
CA HIS A 412 -52.45 -18.65 -13.52
C HIS A 412 -52.36 -18.33 -12.02
N ASN A 413 -51.18 -18.51 -11.40
CA ASN A 413 -50.98 -18.35 -9.96
C ASN A 413 -49.86 -17.34 -9.68
N ALA A 414 -49.72 -16.84 -8.44
CA ALA A 414 -48.69 -15.85 -8.10
C ALA A 414 -47.26 -16.39 -8.25
N GLY A 415 -47.00 -17.63 -7.81
CA GLY A 415 -45.68 -18.26 -7.86
C GLY A 415 -45.54 -19.43 -8.83
N VAL A 416 -44.46 -20.20 -8.68
CA VAL A 416 -44.14 -21.40 -9.46
C VAL A 416 -44.06 -22.59 -8.52
N VAL A 417 -44.53 -23.77 -8.90
CA VAL A 417 -44.38 -24.96 -8.05
C VAL A 417 -43.11 -25.71 -8.42
N TYR A 418 -42.31 -26.08 -7.42
CA TYR A 418 -41.21 -27.03 -7.61
C TYR A 418 -41.77 -28.47 -7.59
N ALA A 419 -41.79 -29.14 -8.75
CA ALA A 419 -42.43 -30.44 -8.91
C ALA A 419 -41.58 -31.41 -9.74
N THR A 420 -41.82 -32.71 -9.52
CA THR A 420 -41.29 -33.82 -10.32
C THR A 420 -42.42 -34.47 -11.10
N GLY A 421 -42.09 -35.30 -12.11
CA GLY A 421 -43.06 -35.91 -13.03
C GLY A 421 -44.22 -36.66 -12.34
N LYS A 422 -43.97 -37.23 -11.15
CA LYS A 422 -45.00 -37.93 -10.36
C LYS A 422 -46.16 -37.04 -9.91
N PHE A 423 -45.97 -35.72 -9.87
CA PHE A 423 -46.98 -34.75 -9.44
C PHE A 423 -47.72 -34.08 -10.60
N ALA A 424 -47.22 -34.19 -11.84
CA ALA A 424 -47.83 -33.54 -13.00
C ALA A 424 -49.32 -33.89 -13.20
N PRO A 425 -49.78 -35.15 -13.04
CA PRO A 425 -51.21 -35.45 -13.15
C PRO A 425 -52.08 -34.80 -12.08
N LYS A 426 -51.54 -34.62 -10.87
CA LYS A 426 -52.28 -33.96 -9.78
C LYS A 426 -52.34 -32.45 -10.00
N LEU A 427 -51.23 -31.84 -10.42
CA LEU A 427 -51.18 -30.42 -10.79
C LEU A 427 -52.09 -30.12 -11.99
N LEU A 428 -52.19 -31.02 -12.97
CA LEU A 428 -53.13 -30.87 -14.08
C LEU A 428 -54.57 -30.76 -13.59
N ARG A 429 -54.99 -31.56 -12.60
CA ARG A 429 -56.35 -31.47 -12.05
C ARG A 429 -56.65 -30.09 -11.44
N HIS A 430 -55.67 -29.43 -10.84
CA HIS A 430 -55.81 -28.06 -10.33
C HIS A 430 -55.93 -27.00 -11.44
N LEU A 431 -55.48 -27.31 -12.67
CA LEU A 431 -55.65 -26.44 -13.83
C LEU A 431 -57.03 -26.55 -14.46
N LYS A 432 -57.80 -27.61 -14.19
CA LYS A 432 -59.13 -27.84 -14.76
C LYS A 432 -60.09 -26.63 -14.68
N PRO A 433 -60.23 -25.91 -13.56
CA PRO A 433 -61.10 -24.74 -13.49
C PRO A 433 -60.53 -23.49 -14.17
N LYS A 434 -59.26 -23.50 -14.61
CA LYS A 434 -58.57 -22.36 -15.22
C LYS A 434 -58.43 -22.47 -16.74
N LEU A 435 -58.58 -23.68 -17.28
CA LEU A 435 -58.45 -23.99 -18.70
C LEU A 435 -59.82 -24.26 -19.32
N ASP A 436 -59.93 -24.05 -20.63
CA ASP A 436 -61.13 -24.47 -21.36
C ASP A 436 -61.21 -26.01 -21.47
N ALA A 437 -62.40 -26.51 -21.83
CA ALA A 437 -62.64 -27.95 -21.88
C ALA A 437 -61.80 -28.67 -22.96
N GLU A 438 -61.50 -27.99 -24.07
CA GLU A 438 -60.75 -28.55 -25.20
C GLU A 438 -59.26 -28.65 -24.87
N GLN A 439 -58.66 -27.58 -24.32
CA GLN A 439 -57.30 -27.53 -23.81
C GLN A 439 -57.09 -28.57 -22.72
N TYR A 440 -58.03 -28.69 -21.79
CA TYR A 440 -57.94 -29.68 -20.72
C TYR A 440 -57.96 -31.12 -21.28
N ALA A 441 -58.87 -31.42 -22.21
CA ALA A 441 -58.93 -32.73 -22.86
C ALA A 441 -57.65 -33.05 -23.64
N GLN A 442 -57.09 -32.04 -24.33
CA GLN A 442 -55.83 -32.17 -25.06
C GLN A 442 -54.66 -32.46 -24.10
N LEU A 443 -54.57 -31.77 -22.96
CA LEU A 443 -53.55 -32.02 -21.94
C LEU A 443 -53.68 -33.42 -21.34
N GLU A 444 -54.89 -33.93 -21.12
CA GLU A 444 -55.13 -35.30 -20.65
C GLU A 444 -54.67 -36.35 -21.69
N ALA A 445 -54.93 -36.12 -22.97
CA ALA A 445 -54.44 -36.99 -24.06
C ALA A 445 -52.91 -37.01 -24.11
N TRP A 446 -52.30 -35.82 -24.05
CA TRP A 446 -50.85 -35.65 -24.01
C TRP A 446 -50.20 -36.28 -22.77
N LYS A 447 -50.86 -36.23 -21.62
CA LYS A 447 -50.41 -36.87 -20.38
C LYS A 447 -50.30 -38.39 -20.55
N GLU A 448 -51.33 -39.04 -21.10
CA GLU A 448 -51.30 -40.49 -21.34
C GLU A 448 -50.25 -40.86 -22.40
N ALA A 449 -50.15 -40.08 -23.49
CA ALA A 449 -49.14 -40.28 -24.53
C ALA A 449 -47.69 -40.07 -24.01
N ALA A 450 -47.48 -39.11 -23.10
CA ALA A 450 -46.19 -38.88 -22.46
C ALA A 450 -45.80 -40.04 -21.56
N ARG A 451 -46.77 -40.59 -20.82
CA ARG A 451 -46.58 -41.73 -19.92
C ARG A 451 -46.31 -43.03 -20.67
N SER A 452 -46.98 -43.28 -21.78
CA SER A 452 -46.75 -44.45 -22.65
C SER A 452 -45.52 -44.31 -23.56
N GLY A 453 -44.91 -43.12 -23.63
CA GLY A 453 -43.81 -42.83 -24.54
C GLY A 453 -44.24 -42.74 -26.02
N THR A 454 -45.54 -42.59 -26.29
CA THR A 454 -46.12 -42.58 -27.65
C THR A 454 -46.41 -41.18 -28.18
N LEU A 455 -45.85 -40.12 -27.58
CA LEU A 455 -45.98 -38.76 -28.09
C LEU A 455 -45.51 -38.69 -29.55
N SER A 456 -46.35 -38.14 -30.43
CA SER A 456 -46.02 -37.86 -31.82
C SER A 456 -45.18 -36.58 -31.95
N ALA A 457 -44.72 -36.25 -33.16
CA ALA A 457 -44.06 -34.98 -33.41
C ALA A 457 -45.06 -33.80 -33.30
N GLU A 458 -46.31 -34.02 -33.72
CA GLU A 458 -47.40 -33.04 -33.63
C GLU A 458 -47.74 -32.74 -32.17
N ASP A 459 -47.83 -33.76 -31.32
CA ASP A 459 -48.08 -33.56 -29.88
C ASP A 459 -47.00 -32.69 -29.22
N ARG A 460 -45.73 -32.97 -29.54
CA ARG A 460 -44.60 -32.19 -29.00
C ARG A 460 -44.64 -30.75 -29.47
N ASN A 461 -44.97 -30.51 -30.74
CA ASN A 461 -45.12 -29.16 -31.26
C ASN A 461 -46.34 -28.45 -30.66
N GLY A 462 -47.45 -29.16 -30.46
CA GLY A 462 -48.63 -28.64 -29.78
C GLY A 462 -48.32 -28.18 -28.36
N MET A 463 -47.59 -28.98 -27.57
CA MET A 463 -47.13 -28.61 -26.23
C MET A 463 -46.28 -27.33 -26.24
N LYS A 464 -45.38 -27.19 -27.23
CA LYS A 464 -44.52 -26.02 -27.39
C LYS A 464 -45.30 -24.77 -27.78
N ASN A 465 -46.23 -24.91 -28.73
CA ASN A 465 -47.08 -23.82 -29.20
C ASN A 465 -48.02 -23.31 -28.10
N MET A 466 -48.50 -24.18 -27.21
CA MET A 466 -49.33 -23.78 -26.07
C MET A 466 -48.59 -22.88 -25.09
N VAL A 467 -47.29 -23.11 -24.89
CA VAL A 467 -46.43 -22.26 -24.07
C VAL A 467 -46.15 -20.91 -24.74
N GLU A 468 -45.89 -20.91 -26.05
CA GLU A 468 -45.66 -19.68 -26.83
C GLU A 468 -46.89 -18.78 -26.92
N ALA A 469 -48.06 -19.39 -27.14
CA ALA A 469 -49.33 -18.69 -27.14
C ALA A 469 -49.64 -18.09 -25.76
N GLY A 470 -48.95 -18.57 -24.71
CA GLY A 470 -49.18 -18.16 -23.34
C GLY A 470 -50.64 -18.34 -23.03
N VAL A 471 -51.15 -19.55 -23.16
CA VAL A 471 -52.57 -19.86 -22.93
C VAL A 471 -52.70 -20.48 -21.56
#